data_AF-A0A117NQB3-F1
#
_entry.id   AF-A0A117NQB3-F1
#
_cell.length_a   1.000
_cell.length_b   1.000
_cell.length_c   1.000
_cell.angle_alpha   90.00
_cell.angle_beta   90.00
_cell.angle_gamma   90.00
#
_symmetry.space_group_name_H-M   'P 1'
#
loop_
_entity.id
_entity.type
_entity.pdbx_description
1 polymer ?
#
loop_
_entity_poly.entity_id
_entity_poly.type
_entity_poly.pdbx_seq_one_letter_code
_entity_poly.pdbx_strand_id
1 'polypeptide(L)'
;MLLIPVAFIVMLLGIWAVQHERTIGVVAIIICYLGLLAYLISRIIILFGADTAGKDMMLFFAFVSVVLTSGTILCTVICIKNFDRGIIAINHTKNGHAQESYSVPTGYSLAEPPRSFSRPSSRLTLD
;
A
#
# COMPACT_ATOMS: atom_id res chain seq x y z
N MET A 1 29.80 -1.58 -11.53
CA MET A 1 29.46 -0.17 -11.84
C MET A 1 27.95 0.05 -12.09
N LEU A 2 27.19 -0.93 -12.61
CA LEU A 2 25.73 -0.79 -12.81
C LEU A 2 24.84 -1.17 -11.62
N LEU A 3 25.38 -1.79 -10.57
CA LEU A 3 24.59 -2.25 -9.42
C LEU A 3 24.00 -1.11 -8.58
N ILE A 4 24.73 0.01 -8.43
CA ILE A 4 24.27 1.18 -7.67
C ILE A 4 22.98 1.77 -8.29
N PRO A 5 22.96 2.19 -9.57
CA PRO A 5 21.77 2.80 -10.14
C PRO A 5 20.59 1.81 -10.21
N VAL A 6 20.86 0.53 -10.47
CA VAL A 6 19.82 -0.52 -10.46
C VAL A 6 19.16 -0.65 -9.08
N ALA A 7 19.95 -0.63 -8.01
CA ALA A 7 19.40 -0.70 -6.65
C ALA A 7 18.51 0.51 -6.31
N PHE A 8 18.89 1.71 -6.75
CA PHE A 8 18.07 2.93 -6.58
C PHE A 8 16.74 2.84 -7.34
N ILE A 9 16.76 2.36 -8.58
CA ILE A 9 15.54 2.19 -9.39
C ILE A 9 14.59 1.19 -8.72
N VAL A 10 15.11 0.06 -8.23
CA VAL A 10 14.32 -0.96 -7.52
C VAL A 10 13.72 -0.40 -6.22
N MET A 11 14.48 0.40 -5.46
CA MET A 11 13.96 1.08 -4.26
C MET A 11 12.82 2.05 -4.60
N LEU A 12 12.98 2.87 -5.64
CA LEU A 12 11.96 3.84 -6.06
C LEU A 12 10.69 3.15 -6.58
N LEU A 13 10.83 2.10 -7.41
CA LEU A 13 9.71 1.27 -7.83
C LEU A 13 9.03 0.60 -6.62
N GLY A 14 9.85 0.14 -5.66
CA GLY A 14 9.42 -0.39 -4.37
C GLY A 14 8.43 0.53 -3.65
N ILE A 15 8.89 1.76 -3.40
CA ILE A 15 8.12 2.79 -2.70
C ILE A 15 6.86 3.16 -3.48
N TRP A 16 6.98 3.35 -4.80
CA TRP A 16 5.86 3.77 -5.64
C TRP A 16 4.76 2.71 -5.72
N ALA A 17 5.11 1.43 -5.87
CA ALA A 17 4.13 0.35 -5.92
C ALA A 17 3.39 0.17 -4.58
N VAL A 18 4.10 0.34 -3.45
CA VAL A 18 3.51 0.30 -2.09
C VAL A 18 2.54 1.47 -1.90
N GLN A 19 2.91 2.68 -2.33
CA GLN A 19 2.06 3.87 -2.22
C GLN A 19 0.81 3.79 -3.08
N HIS A 20 0.91 3.21 -4.28
CA HIS A 20 -0.20 3.18 -5.22
C HIS A 20 -1.13 1.98 -5.03
N GLU A 21 -0.93 1.18 -3.97
CA GLU A 21 -1.68 -0.04 -3.61
C GLU A 21 -1.90 -1.01 -4.80
N ARG A 22 -1.04 -0.93 -5.82
CA ARG A 22 -1.14 -1.76 -7.02
C ARG A 22 -0.61 -3.15 -6.66
N THR A 23 -1.50 -4.09 -6.38
CA THR A 23 -1.19 -5.51 -6.17
C THR A 23 -0.23 -6.07 -7.23
N ILE A 24 -0.37 -5.64 -8.49
CA ILE A 24 0.52 -6.03 -9.59
C ILE A 24 1.98 -5.54 -9.37
N GLY A 25 2.16 -4.30 -8.92
CA GLY A 25 3.49 -3.74 -8.65
C GLY A 25 4.18 -4.44 -7.47
N VAL A 26 3.40 -4.79 -6.44
CA VAL A 26 3.92 -5.50 -5.28
C VAL A 26 4.33 -6.94 -5.60
N VAL A 27 3.60 -7.64 -6.49
CA VAL A 27 4.00 -8.97 -6.98
C VAL A 27 5.35 -8.91 -7.71
N ALA A 28 5.57 -7.88 -8.55
CA ALA A 28 6.84 -7.70 -9.24
C ALA A 28 8.02 -7.49 -8.25
N ILE A 29 7.79 -6.74 -7.17
CA ILE A 29 8.77 -6.52 -6.11
C ILE A 29 9.09 -7.82 -5.36
N ILE A 30 8.10 -8.64 -5.03
CA ILE A 30 8.32 -9.95 -4.40
C ILE A 30 9.20 -10.84 -5.28
N ILE A 31 8.92 -10.92 -6.58
CA ILE A 31 9.74 -11.70 -7.52
C ILE A 31 11.18 -11.18 -7.53
N CYS A 32 11.36 -9.85 -7.52
CA CYS A 32 12.69 -9.24 -7.47
C CYS A 32 13.43 -9.59 -6.16
N TYR A 33 12.76 -9.57 -5.01
CA TYR A 33 13.36 -9.97 -3.73
C TYR A 33 13.70 -11.47 -3.68
N LEU A 34 12.86 -12.34 -4.24
CA LEU A 34 13.17 -13.76 -4.37
C LEU A 34 14.39 -14.00 -5.25
N GLY A 35 14.51 -13.27 -6.36
CA GLY A 35 15.70 -13.28 -7.21
C GLY A 35 16.96 -12.79 -6.49
N LEU A 36 16.85 -11.72 -5.71
CA LEU A 36 17.95 -11.20 -4.89
C LEU A 36 18.40 -12.22 -3.83
N LEU A 37 17.43 -12.87 -3.16
CA LEU A 37 17.69 -13.90 -2.16
C LEU A 37 18.39 -15.12 -2.78
N ALA A 38 17.90 -15.60 -3.93
CA ALA A 38 18.50 -16.71 -4.66
C ALA A 38 19.92 -16.38 -5.14
N TYR A 39 20.16 -15.15 -5.61
CA TYR A 39 21.49 -14.67 -5.99
C TYR A 39 22.45 -14.65 -4.79
N LEU A 40 22.01 -14.13 -3.64
CA LEU A 40 22.83 -14.10 -2.42
C LEU A 40 23.19 -15.51 -1.94
N ILE A 41 22.23 -16.44 -1.95
CA ILE A 41 22.48 -17.85 -1.58
C ILE A 41 23.48 -18.50 -2.55
N SER A 42 23.27 -18.35 -3.86
CA SER A 42 24.18 -18.88 -4.88
C SER A 42 25.60 -18.35 -4.68
N ARG A 43 25.72 -17.07 -4.34
CA ARG A 43 27.01 -16.42 -4.10
C ARG A 43 27.68 -16.90 -2.82
N ILE A 44 26.92 -17.20 -1.76
CA ILE A 44 27.44 -17.81 -0.53
C ILE A 44 28.02 -19.20 -0.81
N ILE A 45 27.32 -20.03 -1.61
CA ILE A 45 27.78 -21.39 -1.97
C ILE A 45 29.09 -21.33 -2.77
N ILE A 46 29.14 -20.46 -3.79
CA ILE A 46 30.35 -20.27 -4.60
C ILE A 46 31.52 -19.78 -3.73
N LEU A 47 31.25 -18.85 -2.82
CA LEU A 47 32.28 -18.30 -1.94
C LEU A 47 32.79 -19.34 -0.93
N PHE A 48 31.95 -20.27 -0.48
CA PHE A 48 32.36 -21.38 0.38
C PHE A 48 33.42 -22.28 -0.28
N GLY A 49 33.24 -22.57 -1.58
CA GLY A 49 34.15 -23.38 -2.39
C GLY A 49 35.42 -22.66 -2.86
N ALA A 50 35.49 -21.33 -2.70
CA ALA A 50 36.69 -20.57 -3.01
C ALA A 50 37.64 -20.51 -1.81
N ASP A 51 38.93 -20.74 -2.06
CA ASP A 51 40.01 -20.54 -1.08
C ASP A 51 40.62 -19.15 -1.34
N THR A 52 40.12 -18.14 -0.65
CA THR A 52 40.54 -16.74 -0.81
C THR A 52 40.66 -16.10 0.56
N ALA A 53 41.76 -15.38 0.78
CA ALA A 53 42.00 -14.63 2.00
C ALA A 53 40.90 -13.55 2.19
N GLY A 54 40.22 -13.57 3.35
CA GLY A 54 39.10 -12.66 3.67
C GLY A 54 37.68 -13.23 3.46
N LYS A 55 37.58 -14.53 3.19
CA LYS A 55 36.29 -15.24 3.02
C LYS A 55 35.30 -15.02 4.16
N ASP A 56 35.77 -15.03 5.41
CA ASP A 56 34.89 -14.96 6.58
C ASP A 56 34.16 -13.61 6.71
N MET A 57 34.85 -12.49 6.44
CA MET A 57 34.22 -11.16 6.46
C MET A 57 33.19 -11.01 5.33
N MET A 58 33.51 -11.52 4.14
CA MET A 58 32.61 -11.45 2.99
C MET A 58 31.38 -12.34 3.17
N LEU A 59 31.55 -13.52 3.78
CA LEU A 59 30.45 -14.41 4.15
C LEU A 59 29.56 -13.82 5.23
N PHE A 60 30.12 -13.18 6.26
CA PHE A 60 29.31 -12.51 7.29
C PHE A 60 28.42 -11.42 6.68
N PHE A 61 28.99 -10.58 5.81
CA PHE A 61 28.22 -9.57 5.09
C PHE A 61 27.11 -10.18 4.23
N ALA A 62 27.43 -11.24 3.48
CA ALA A 62 26.44 -11.92 2.65
C ALA A 62 25.32 -12.56 3.50
N PHE A 63 25.66 -13.17 4.63
CA PHE A 63 24.70 -13.76 5.56
C PHE A 63 23.76 -12.70 6.17
N VAL A 64 24.32 -11.60 6.66
CA VAL A 64 23.53 -10.45 7.15
C VAL A 64 22.60 -9.93 6.06
N SER A 65 23.10 -9.79 4.82
CA SER A 65 22.28 -9.37 3.68
C SER A 65 21.11 -10.33 3.39
N VAL A 66 21.31 -11.64 3.51
CA VAL A 66 20.24 -12.65 3.38
C VAL A 66 19.18 -12.46 4.47
N VAL A 67 19.59 -12.27 5.73
CA VAL A 67 18.67 -12.05 6.86
C VAL A 67 17.87 -10.76 6.69
N LEU A 68 18.50 -9.67 6.26
CA LEU A 68 17.79 -8.42 5.99
C LEU A 68 16.80 -8.56 4.83
N THR A 69 17.20 -9.29 3.77
CA THR A 69 16.33 -9.54 2.61
C THR A 69 15.12 -10.38 3.00
N SER A 70 15.29 -11.42 3.81
CA SER A 70 14.16 -12.23 4.29
C SER A 70 13.21 -11.44 5.17
N GLY A 71 13.72 -10.59 6.07
CA GLY A 71 12.89 -9.67 6.85
C GLY A 71 12.09 -8.70 5.98
N THR A 72 12.68 -8.21 4.88
CA THR A 72 12.00 -7.34 3.91
C THR A 72 10.85 -8.06 3.20
N ILE A 73 11.03 -9.33 2.86
CA ILE A 73 9.97 -10.17 2.28
C ILE A 73 8.82 -10.33 3.28
N LEU A 74 9.10 -10.64 4.55
CA LEU A 74 8.05 -10.74 5.59
C LEU A 74 7.27 -9.43 5.73
N CYS A 75 7.97 -8.30 5.82
CA CYS A 75 7.35 -6.98 5.90
C CYS A 75 6.41 -6.73 4.71
N THR A 76 6.87 -7.06 3.50
CA THR A 76 6.08 -6.93 2.27
C THR A 76 4.82 -7.81 2.29
N VAL A 77 4.92 -9.05 2.78
CA VAL A 77 3.75 -9.94 2.94
C VAL A 77 2.74 -9.35 3.92
N ILE A 78 3.21 -8.76 5.03
CA ILE A 78 2.34 -8.07 6.00
C ILE A 78 1.66 -6.86 5.35
N CYS A 79 2.40 -6.04 4.58
CA CYS A 79 1.85 -4.91 3.83
C CYS A 79 0.73 -5.34 2.88
N ILE A 80 0.91 -6.45 2.14
CA ILE A 80 -0.10 -6.98 1.21
C ILE A 80 -1.35 -7.45 1.95
N LYS A 81 -1.18 -8.19 3.05
CA LYS A 81 -2.32 -8.63 3.86
C LYS A 81 -3.11 -7.45 4.43
N ASN A 82 -2.48 -6.29 4.59
CA ASN A 82 -3.13 -5.07 5.04
C ASN A 82 -3.81 -4.28 3.90
N PHE A 83 -3.29 -4.33 2.67
CA PHE A 83 -3.86 -3.62 1.52
C PHE A 83 -5.31 -4.01 1.21
N ASP A 84 -5.69 -5.26 1.45
CA ASP A 84 -7.05 -5.77 1.23
C ASP A 84 -8.11 -5.01 2.06
N ARG A 85 -7.73 -4.46 3.23
CA ARG A 85 -8.65 -3.67 4.08
C ARG A 85 -8.70 -2.18 3.73
N GLY A 86 -7.72 -1.67 2.99
CA GLY A 86 -7.61 -0.25 2.64
C GLY A 86 -8.68 0.20 1.65
N ILE A 87 -8.73 -0.40 0.46
CA ILE A 87 -9.63 0.04 -0.64
C ILE A 87 -11.09 -0.30 -0.38
N ILE A 88 -11.37 -1.47 0.23
CA ILE A 88 -12.75 -1.90 0.53
C ILE A 88 -13.41 -0.92 1.50
N ALA A 89 -12.73 -0.52 2.57
CA ALA A 89 -13.27 0.41 3.55
C ALA A 89 -13.64 1.78 2.93
N ILE A 90 -12.77 2.35 2.09
CA ILE A 90 -13.00 3.67 1.48
C ILE A 90 -14.07 3.59 0.38
N ASN A 91 -14.12 2.50 -0.37
CA ASN A 91 -15.11 2.30 -1.44
C ASN A 91 -16.51 2.07 -0.88
N HIS A 92 -16.65 1.34 0.24
CA HIS A 92 -17.94 1.24 0.95
C HIS A 92 -18.41 2.58 1.53
N THR A 93 -17.51 3.40 2.07
CA THR A 93 -17.85 4.76 2.55
C THR A 93 -18.29 5.69 1.41
N LYS A 94 -17.60 5.64 0.26
CA LYS A 94 -17.98 6.45 -0.91
C LYS A 94 -19.33 6.02 -1.50
N ASN A 95 -19.61 4.72 -1.54
CA ASN A 95 -20.89 4.20 -2.03
C ASN A 95 -22.05 4.53 -1.08
N GLY A 96 -21.83 4.56 0.24
CA GLY A 96 -22.84 4.99 1.21
C GLY A 96 -23.25 6.47 1.03
N HIS A 97 -22.26 7.36 0.84
CA HIS A 97 -22.53 8.79 0.68
C HIS A 97 -23.03 9.18 -0.73
N ALA A 98 -22.62 8.42 -1.75
CA ALA A 98 -23.17 8.57 -3.10
C ALA A 98 -24.62 8.09 -3.16
N GLN A 99 -24.98 6.99 -2.49
CA GLN A 99 -26.35 6.45 -2.50
C GLN A 99 -27.36 7.40 -1.83
N GLU A 100 -26.97 8.14 -0.78
CA GLU A 100 -27.84 9.18 -0.18
C GLU A 100 -28.08 10.40 -1.09
N SER A 101 -27.17 10.69 -2.04
CA SER A 101 -27.29 11.85 -2.93
C SER A 101 -28.16 11.59 -4.18
N TYR A 102 -28.43 10.32 -4.52
CA TYR A 102 -29.29 9.96 -5.67
C TYR A 102 -30.74 9.62 -5.29
N SER A 103 -31.09 9.52 -4.01
CA SER A 103 -32.49 9.43 -3.57
C SER A 103 -33.12 10.82 -3.48
N VAL A 104 -33.19 11.52 -4.61
CA VAL A 104 -34.14 12.64 -4.78
C VAL A 104 -35.53 12.02 -4.95
N PRO A 105 -36.54 12.36 -4.13
CA PRO A 105 -37.91 11.93 -4.37
C PRO A 105 -38.38 12.57 -5.68
N THR A 106 -38.47 11.76 -6.74
CA THR A 106 -39.11 12.17 -8.00
C THR A 106 -40.60 12.34 -7.74
N GLY A 107 -41.01 13.58 -7.53
CA GLY A 107 -42.41 13.95 -7.34
C GLY A 107 -42.60 15.44 -7.59
N TYR A 108 -42.51 15.87 -8.85
CA TYR A 108 -42.97 17.20 -9.26
C TYR A 108 -44.18 17.09 -10.17
N SER A 109 -45.10 18.03 -9.98
CA SER A 109 -46.32 18.40 -10.74
C SER A 109 -47.61 18.01 -10.00
N LEU A 110 -48.54 18.89 -9.65
CA LEU A 110 -48.72 20.33 -9.85
C LEU A 110 -49.98 20.67 -9.04
N ALA A 111 -49.93 21.63 -8.10
CA ALA A 111 -51.05 22.51 -7.68
C ALA A 111 -50.78 23.13 -6.29
N GLU A 112 -50.44 24.42 -6.27
CA GLU A 112 -50.71 25.32 -5.13
C GLU A 112 -52.25 25.52 -4.99
N PRO A 113 -52.80 25.80 -3.79
CA PRO A 113 -52.74 27.16 -3.20
C PRO A 113 -52.55 27.19 -1.66
N PRO A 114 -52.41 28.37 -1.03
CA PRO A 114 -51.55 28.57 0.13
C PRO A 114 -52.23 28.17 1.43
N ARG A 115 -51.49 27.56 2.35
CA ARG A 115 -51.88 27.51 3.76
C ARG A 115 -50.81 28.15 4.62
N SER A 116 -51.23 29.25 5.23
CA SER A 116 -50.68 29.87 6.42
C SER A 116 -50.01 28.86 7.35
N PHE A 117 -48.69 29.00 7.54
CA PHE A 117 -48.05 28.48 8.73
C PHE A 117 -47.28 29.63 9.40
N SER A 118 -47.90 30.14 10.46
CA SER A 118 -47.36 31.12 11.38
C SER A 118 -46.01 30.62 11.91
N ARG A 119 -44.93 31.33 11.61
CA ARG A 119 -43.60 31.06 12.15
C ARG A 119 -43.51 31.73 13.53
N PRO A 120 -43.39 31.00 14.66
CA PRO A 120 -43.07 31.65 15.92
C PRO A 120 -41.60 32.07 15.87
N SER A 121 -41.36 33.35 16.13
CA SER A 121 -40.02 33.87 16.40
C SER A 121 -39.57 33.37 17.78
N SER A 122 -38.78 32.29 17.82
CA SER A 122 -38.00 31.95 19.01
C SER A 122 -36.93 33.03 19.20
N ARG A 123 -37.25 34.04 19.99
CA ARG A 123 -36.26 34.89 20.65
C ARG A 123 -35.55 34.03 21.70
N LEU A 124 -34.22 33.89 21.56
CA LEU A 124 -33.37 33.49 22.67
C LEU A 124 -33.37 34.62 23.71
N THR A 125 -33.89 34.34 24.90
CA THR A 125 -33.60 35.12 26.11
C THR A 125 -32.36 34.50 26.74
N LEU A 126 -31.37 35.33 27.03
CA LEU A 126 -30.14 34.97 27.74
C LEU A 126 -30.29 35.63 29.12
N ASP A 127 -30.77 34.85 30.09
CA ASP A 127 -30.65 35.12 31.53
C ASP A 127 -29.73 34.04 32.12
#